data_AF-A0A2W2EAH7-F1
#
_entry.id   AF-A0A2W2EAH7-F1
#
_cell.length_a   1.000
_cell.length_b   1.000
_cell.length_c   1.000
_cell.angle_alpha   90.00
_cell.angle_beta   90.00
_cell.angle_gamma   90.00
#
_symmetry.space_group_name_H-M   'P 1'
#
loop_
_entity.id
_entity.type
_entity.pdbx_description
1 polymer ?
#
loop_
_entity_poly.entity_id
_entity_poly.type
_entity_poly.pdbx_seq_one_letter_code
_entity_poly.pdbx_strand_id
1 'polypeptide(L)'
;MPETIWFRDDSRPRKPRLSRERIVEGAVALLDAEGVAGFSMRALAARLGAGTMSLYEYVQSKEDVLDLALDEVIGEIAPERAGSWRETLVRQLTQSRQVMRRHPWVPALTATRPLIGPNALARSRLVYTALADAGLSGPVLLAAVGALSSYVNGFVASENIWWAKVRTPAADAEMRERVVAHLDQHVSDLGRIAQVDNADFDGQFLLGLDLVLDGITTRLPPAPRD
;
A
#
# COMPACT_ATOMS: atom_id res chain seq x y z
N MET A 1 16.57 11.84 53.37
CA MET A 1 17.94 11.74 52.79
C MET A 1 17.77 11.33 51.33
N PRO A 2 18.24 12.09 50.33
CA PRO A 2 18.11 11.65 48.94
C PRO A 2 19.01 10.43 48.71
N GLU A 3 18.44 9.34 48.18
CA GLU A 3 19.17 8.08 47.92
C GLU A 3 20.33 8.27 46.94
N THR A 4 21.49 7.71 47.29
CA THR A 4 22.75 7.85 46.57
C THR A 4 22.80 6.93 45.35
N ILE A 5 23.42 7.38 44.25
CA ILE A 5 23.46 6.69 42.95
C ILE A 5 24.04 5.27 42.99
N TRP A 6 24.80 4.96 44.05
CA TRP A 6 25.56 3.73 44.23
C TRP A 6 24.72 2.52 44.67
N PHE A 7 23.44 2.71 45.02
CA PHE A 7 22.51 1.62 45.34
C PHE A 7 21.64 1.19 44.15
N ARG A 8 21.88 1.73 42.95
CA ARG A 8 21.13 1.36 41.76
C ARG A 8 21.68 0.06 41.18
N ASP A 9 20.86 -0.97 41.20
CA ASP A 9 21.10 -2.19 40.43
C ASP A 9 20.92 -1.90 38.93
N ASP A 10 22.04 -1.63 38.24
CA ASP A 10 22.09 -1.36 36.79
C ASP A 10 22.25 -2.66 35.97
N SER A 11 21.98 -3.84 36.55
CA SER A 11 22.25 -5.16 35.94
C SER A 11 21.25 -5.63 34.87
N ARG A 12 20.28 -4.81 34.47
CA ARG A 12 19.45 -5.15 33.30
C ARG A 12 20.25 -4.83 32.03
N PRO A 13 20.46 -5.80 31.11
CA PRO A 13 21.01 -5.48 29.81
C PRO A 13 20.07 -4.48 29.14
N ARG A 14 20.48 -3.20 29.10
CA ARG A 14 19.77 -2.16 28.37
C ARG A 14 19.84 -2.57 26.90
N LYS A 15 18.74 -3.12 26.37
CA LYS A 15 18.54 -3.19 24.91
C LYS A 15 18.93 -1.81 24.36
N PRO A 16 19.70 -1.74 23.26
CA PRO A 16 20.03 -0.47 22.64
C PRO A 16 18.76 0.38 22.55
N ARG A 17 18.81 1.61 23.07
CA ARG A 17 17.63 2.50 23.09
C ARG A 17 17.10 2.76 21.69
N LEU A 18 17.94 2.56 20.67
CA LEU A 18 17.68 2.80 19.27
C LEU A 18 18.29 1.65 18.45
N SER A 19 17.59 1.24 17.40
CA SER A 19 18.07 0.33 16.36
C SER A 19 17.41 0.74 15.04
N ARG A 20 17.89 0.22 13.90
CA ARG A 20 17.27 0.52 12.61
C ARG A 20 15.82 0.05 12.58
N GLU A 21 15.55 -1.14 13.11
CA GLU A 21 14.21 -1.74 13.21
C GLU A 21 13.29 -0.82 14.02
N ARG A 22 13.74 -0.36 15.18
CA ARG A 22 12.96 0.55 16.03
C ARG A 22 12.71 1.92 15.38
N ILE A 23 13.66 2.42 14.58
CA ILE A 23 13.47 3.64 13.78
C ILE A 23 12.39 3.43 12.73
N VAL A 24 12.43 2.31 12.03
CA VAL A 24 11.45 1.93 10.99
C VAL A 24 10.05 1.76 11.59
N GLU A 25 9.90 1.00 12.68
CA GLU A 25 8.63 0.86 13.41
C GLU A 25 8.08 2.21 13.86
N GLY A 26 8.95 3.08 14.41
CA GLY A 26 8.59 4.44 14.80
C GLY A 26 8.15 5.30 13.62
N ALA A 27 8.79 5.13 12.46
CA ALA A 27 8.49 5.85 11.25
C ALA A 27 7.16 5.43 10.64
N VAL A 28 6.89 4.13 10.53
CA VAL A 28 5.58 3.58 10.09
C VAL A 28 4.48 4.15 10.97
N ALA A 29 4.63 4.07 12.28
CA ALA A 29 3.60 4.56 13.20
C ALA A 29 3.42 6.10 13.18
N LEU A 30 4.47 6.86 12.84
CA LEU A 30 4.35 8.31 12.62
C LEU A 30 3.65 8.62 11.29
N LEU A 31 3.99 7.90 10.22
CA LEU A 31 3.37 8.04 8.91
C LEU A 31 1.89 7.66 8.93
N ASP A 32 1.50 6.63 9.69
CA ASP A 32 0.09 6.26 9.87
C ASP A 32 -0.71 7.35 10.58
N ALA A 33 -0.10 8.03 11.55
CA ALA A 33 -0.77 9.04 12.35
C ALA A 33 -0.82 10.42 11.67
N GLU A 34 0.26 10.84 11.02
CA GLU A 34 0.44 12.21 10.52
C GLU A 34 0.62 12.29 8.99
N GLY A 35 0.69 11.15 8.31
CA GLY A 35 0.96 11.08 6.88
C GLY A 35 2.37 11.55 6.50
N VAL A 36 2.63 11.56 5.19
CA VAL A 36 3.93 12.00 4.64
C VAL A 36 4.21 13.48 4.95
N ALA A 37 3.16 14.31 4.99
CA ALA A 37 3.27 15.75 5.23
C ALA A 37 3.70 16.08 6.67
N GLY A 38 3.24 15.31 7.67
CA GLY A 38 3.68 15.47 9.06
C GLY A 38 5.04 14.84 9.35
N PHE A 39 5.56 14.00 8.45
CA PHE A 39 6.79 13.28 8.69
C PHE A 39 8.05 14.17 8.67
N SER A 40 8.78 14.19 9.78
CA SER A 40 10.10 14.80 9.89
C SER A 40 11.01 14.01 10.82
N MET A 41 12.33 14.12 10.62
CA MET A 41 13.32 13.47 11.51
C MET A 41 13.20 13.93 12.96
N ARG A 42 12.82 15.19 13.18
CA ARG A 42 12.57 15.75 14.52
C ARG A 42 11.33 15.13 15.18
N ALA A 43 10.23 15.01 14.44
CA ALA A 43 9.02 14.36 14.93
C ALA A 43 9.26 12.89 15.25
N LEU A 44 10.00 12.18 14.39
CA LEU A 44 10.41 10.80 14.63
C LEU A 44 11.29 10.65 15.88
N ALA A 45 12.28 11.51 16.03
CA ALA A 45 13.16 11.51 17.21
C ALA A 45 12.37 11.76 18.51
N ALA A 46 11.46 12.74 18.49
CA ALA A 46 10.56 13.03 19.61
C ALA A 46 9.68 11.81 19.96
N ARG A 47 9.09 11.16 18.96
CA ARG A 47 8.29 9.93 19.12
C ARG A 47 9.11 8.79 19.75
N LEU A 48 10.37 8.66 19.37
CA LEU A 48 11.27 7.61 19.86
C LEU A 48 11.92 7.94 21.22
N GLY A 49 11.72 9.16 21.75
CA GLY A 49 12.41 9.62 22.96
C GLY A 49 13.93 9.66 22.79
N ALA A 50 14.39 10.01 21.58
CA ALA A 50 15.79 10.08 21.18
C ALA A 50 16.15 11.49 20.67
N GLY A 51 17.43 11.80 20.60
CA GLY A 51 17.91 13.00 19.90
C GLY A 51 17.92 12.77 18.39
N THR A 52 17.63 13.80 17.59
CA THR A 52 17.65 13.70 16.12
C THR A 52 19.02 13.23 15.60
N MET A 53 20.11 13.71 16.21
CA MET A 53 21.47 13.28 15.85
C MET A 53 21.69 11.78 16.05
N SER A 54 21.09 11.19 17.09
CA SER A 54 21.19 9.75 17.34
C SER A 54 20.50 8.92 16.26
N LEU A 55 19.47 9.44 15.58
CA LEU A 55 18.86 8.73 14.46
C LEU A 55 19.84 8.58 13.29
N TYR A 56 20.60 9.64 13.00
CA TYR A 56 21.54 9.66 11.89
C TYR A 56 22.75 8.73 12.06
N GLU A 57 22.95 8.16 13.25
CA GLU A 57 23.91 7.07 13.46
C GLU A 57 23.47 5.76 12.78
N TYR A 58 22.17 5.59 12.50
CA TYR A 58 21.58 4.36 11.95
C TYR A 58 21.08 4.53 10.51
N VAL A 59 20.76 5.76 10.09
CA VAL A 59 20.21 6.10 8.76
C VAL A 59 20.88 7.37 8.23
N GLN A 60 21.09 7.48 6.92
CA GLN A 60 21.84 8.61 6.36
C GLN A 60 20.93 9.80 6.07
N SER A 61 19.66 9.56 5.81
CA SER A 61 18.73 10.61 5.40
C SER A 61 17.28 10.35 5.84
N LYS A 62 16.42 11.36 5.69
CA LYS A 62 14.95 11.19 5.80
C LYS A 62 14.44 10.20 4.74
N GLU A 63 15.00 10.24 3.53
CA GLU A 63 14.57 9.39 2.42
C GLU A 63 14.86 7.92 2.72
N ASP A 64 16.02 7.61 3.30
CA ASP A 64 16.35 6.23 3.73
C ASP A 64 15.29 5.68 4.69
N VAL A 65 14.82 6.51 5.63
CA VAL A 65 13.79 6.08 6.59
C VAL A 65 12.46 5.83 5.90
N LEU A 66 12.09 6.68 4.93
CA LEU A 66 10.87 6.51 4.15
C LEU A 66 10.94 5.24 3.28
N ASP A 67 12.09 4.96 2.66
CA ASP A 67 12.31 3.77 1.85
C ASP A 67 12.24 2.50 2.71
N LEU A 68 12.88 2.51 3.89
CA LEU A 68 12.83 1.39 4.82
C LEU A 68 11.42 1.17 5.39
N ALA A 69 10.72 2.24 5.77
CA ALA A 69 9.33 2.15 6.25
C ALA A 69 8.39 1.62 5.16
N LEU A 70 8.58 2.06 3.91
CA LEU A 70 7.82 1.57 2.77
C LEU A 70 8.07 0.07 2.52
N ASP A 71 9.33 -0.37 2.50
CA ASP A 71 9.65 -1.79 2.28
C ASP A 71 9.18 -2.67 3.45
N GLU A 72 9.24 -2.18 4.69
CA GLU A 72 8.68 -2.88 5.86
C GLU A 72 7.18 -3.12 5.70
N VAL A 73 6.41 -2.09 5.35
CA VAL A 73 4.96 -2.21 5.14
C VAL A 73 4.63 -3.09 3.93
N ILE A 74 5.43 -3.04 2.86
CA ILE A 74 5.29 -3.99 1.74
C ILE A 74 5.49 -5.44 2.21
N GLY A 75 6.34 -5.67 3.22
CA GLY A 75 6.58 -6.98 3.84
C GLY A 75 5.34 -7.61 4.48
N GLU A 76 4.31 -6.82 4.79
CA GLU A 76 3.04 -7.33 5.29
C GLU A 76 2.21 -8.04 4.21
N ILE A 77 2.57 -7.87 2.93
CA ILE A 77 1.97 -8.55 1.79
C ILE A 77 2.74 -9.85 1.54
N ALA A 78 2.24 -10.95 2.09
CA ALA A 78 2.88 -12.26 1.95
C ALA A 78 2.99 -12.68 0.47
N PRO A 79 4.19 -12.96 -0.08
CA PRO A 79 4.37 -13.37 -1.46
C PRO A 79 4.03 -14.87 -1.65
N GLU A 80 2.75 -15.21 -1.49
CA GLU A 80 2.23 -16.57 -1.61
C GLU A 80 1.58 -16.84 -2.98
N ARG A 81 1.90 -17.99 -3.57
CA ARG A 81 1.16 -18.52 -4.72
C ARG A 81 -0.20 -19.07 -4.28
N ALA A 82 -1.19 -18.90 -5.14
CA ALA A 82 -2.51 -19.48 -4.97
C ALA A 82 -3.00 -20.04 -6.30
N GLY A 83 -3.20 -21.36 -6.38
CA GLY A 83 -3.76 -22.02 -7.56
C GLY A 83 -3.15 -21.56 -8.88
N SER A 84 -3.97 -20.94 -9.72
CA SER A 84 -3.63 -20.32 -10.99
C SER A 84 -2.87 -18.99 -10.86
N TRP A 85 -2.25 -18.54 -11.97
CA TRP A 85 -1.66 -17.21 -12.03
C TRP A 85 -2.68 -16.12 -11.70
N ARG A 86 -3.94 -16.29 -12.12
CA ARG A 86 -5.01 -15.32 -11.88
C ARG A 86 -5.35 -15.24 -10.40
N GLU A 87 -5.57 -16.38 -9.74
CA GLU A 87 -5.85 -16.43 -8.30
C GLU A 87 -4.70 -15.87 -7.46
N THR A 88 -3.45 -16.13 -7.87
CA THR A 88 -2.26 -15.55 -7.26
C THR A 88 -2.28 -14.02 -7.33
N LEU A 89 -2.57 -13.44 -8.50
CA LEU A 89 -2.61 -11.99 -8.68
C LEU A 89 -3.78 -11.35 -7.95
N VAL A 90 -4.97 -11.97 -7.97
CA VAL A 90 -6.13 -11.51 -7.21
C VAL A 90 -5.78 -11.43 -5.73
N ARG A 91 -5.22 -12.51 -5.15
CA ARG A 91 -4.76 -12.51 -3.75
C ARG A 91 -3.76 -11.40 -3.46
N GLN A 92 -2.73 -11.26 -4.31
CA GLN A 92 -1.69 -10.24 -4.13
C GLN A 92 -2.26 -8.82 -4.15
N LEU A 93 -3.13 -8.49 -5.09
CA LEU A 93 -3.68 -7.15 -5.24
C LEU A 93 -4.71 -6.84 -4.14
N THR A 94 -5.51 -7.82 -3.72
CA THR A 94 -6.41 -7.68 -2.56
C THR A 94 -5.65 -7.42 -1.26
N GLN A 95 -4.58 -8.18 -0.99
CA GLN A 95 -3.72 -7.93 0.17
C GLN A 95 -3.03 -6.56 0.08
N SER A 96 -2.56 -6.18 -1.11
CA SER A 96 -1.97 -4.86 -1.34
C SER A 96 -2.94 -3.75 -0.98
N ARG A 97 -4.20 -3.86 -1.41
CA ARG A 97 -5.26 -2.90 -1.04
C ARG A 97 -5.52 -2.85 0.46
N GLN A 98 -5.58 -4.00 1.14
CA GLN A 98 -5.76 -4.05 2.59
C GLN A 98 -4.63 -3.34 3.34
N VAL A 99 -3.38 -3.59 2.95
CA VAL A 99 -2.19 -2.93 3.52
C VAL A 99 -2.23 -1.43 3.25
N MET A 100 -2.48 -1.00 2.01
CA MET A 100 -2.55 0.42 1.64
C MET A 100 -3.73 1.17 2.28
N ARG A 101 -4.81 0.47 2.69
CA ARG A 101 -5.88 1.06 3.51
C ARG A 101 -5.47 1.24 4.96
N ARG A 102 -4.64 0.34 5.52
CA ARG A 102 -4.06 0.48 6.87
C ARG A 102 -2.96 1.54 6.92
N HIS A 103 -2.24 1.72 5.82
CA HIS A 103 -1.13 2.66 5.67
C HIS A 103 -1.38 3.62 4.49
N PRO A 104 -2.26 4.64 4.65
CA PRO A 104 -2.74 5.47 3.54
C PRO A 104 -1.67 6.28 2.80
N TRP A 105 -0.48 6.42 3.38
CA TRP A 105 0.68 7.08 2.81
C TRP A 105 1.40 6.25 1.74
N VAL A 106 1.19 4.92 1.70
CA VAL A 106 1.92 4.00 0.81
C VAL A 106 1.75 4.37 -0.67
N PRO A 107 0.53 4.58 -1.23
CA PRO A 107 0.37 4.89 -2.65
C PRO A 107 1.12 6.15 -3.10
N ALA A 108 1.30 7.13 -2.20
CA ALA A 108 2.03 8.35 -2.51
C ALA A 108 3.55 8.10 -2.58
N LEU A 109 4.09 7.23 -1.71
CA LEU A 109 5.52 6.93 -1.71
C LEU A 109 5.91 5.98 -2.84
N THR A 110 5.06 4.98 -3.17
CA THR A 110 5.30 4.05 -4.29
C THR A 110 5.33 4.75 -5.64
N ALA A 111 4.63 5.88 -5.79
CA ALA A 111 4.60 6.65 -7.03
C ALA A 111 5.91 7.40 -7.33
N THR A 112 6.76 7.64 -6.33
CA THR A 112 7.94 8.49 -6.47
C THR A 112 9.26 7.78 -6.12
N ARG A 113 9.22 6.47 -5.80
CA ARG A 113 10.39 5.71 -5.32
C ARG A 113 10.52 4.37 -6.03
N PRO A 114 11.75 3.95 -6.37
CA PRO A 114 12.00 2.62 -6.89
C PRO A 114 11.79 1.57 -5.80
N LEU A 115 10.98 0.54 -6.08
CA LEU A 115 10.68 -0.54 -5.13
C LEU A 115 11.71 -1.66 -5.25
N ILE A 116 12.90 -1.44 -4.67
CA ILE A 116 14.06 -2.34 -4.77
C ILE A 116 14.52 -2.93 -3.44
N GLY A 117 13.74 -2.74 -2.36
CA GLY A 117 13.98 -3.39 -1.08
C GLY A 117 13.67 -4.90 -1.12
N PRO A 118 14.15 -5.67 -0.14
CA PRO A 118 13.99 -7.12 -0.11
C PRO A 118 12.52 -7.59 -0.18
N ASN A 119 11.60 -6.92 0.53
CA ASN A 119 10.19 -7.29 0.52
C ASN A 119 9.54 -6.96 -0.84
N ALA A 120 9.84 -5.77 -1.37
CA ALA A 120 9.40 -5.37 -2.71
C ALA A 120 9.89 -6.30 -3.82
N LEU A 121 11.15 -6.75 -3.75
CA LEU A 121 11.73 -7.68 -4.72
C LEU A 121 11.11 -9.08 -4.61
N ALA A 122 10.85 -9.57 -3.39
CA ALA A 122 10.18 -10.85 -3.19
C ALA A 122 8.77 -10.86 -3.79
N ARG A 123 7.99 -9.79 -3.55
CA ARG A 123 6.67 -9.59 -4.14
C ARG A 123 6.74 -9.47 -5.66
N SER A 124 7.68 -8.68 -6.17
CA SER A 124 7.88 -8.51 -7.61
C SER A 124 8.18 -9.85 -8.27
N ARG A 125 9.08 -10.66 -7.70
CA ARG A 125 9.40 -12.00 -8.18
C ARG A 125 8.16 -12.88 -8.31
N LEU A 126 7.27 -12.87 -7.31
CA LEU A 126 6.02 -13.64 -7.38
C LEU A 126 5.16 -13.18 -8.56
N VAL A 127 4.92 -11.87 -8.70
CA VAL A 127 4.06 -11.31 -9.76
C VAL A 127 4.64 -11.59 -11.15
N TYR A 128 5.94 -11.34 -11.36
CA TYR A 128 6.62 -11.62 -12.63
C TYR A 128 6.60 -13.11 -12.97
N THR A 129 6.89 -14.00 -12.01
CA THR A 129 6.90 -15.44 -12.27
C THR A 129 5.50 -16.00 -12.51
N ALA A 130 4.46 -15.52 -11.80
CA ALA A 130 3.08 -15.95 -12.05
C ALA A 130 2.64 -15.65 -13.49
N LEU A 131 2.96 -14.45 -13.99
CA LEU A 131 2.64 -14.06 -15.37
C LEU A 131 3.54 -14.73 -16.41
N ALA A 132 4.83 -14.93 -16.10
CA ALA A 132 5.75 -15.63 -16.99
C ALA A 132 5.38 -17.11 -17.16
N ASP A 133 5.02 -17.78 -16.06
CA ASP A 133 4.55 -19.17 -16.07
C ASP A 133 3.23 -19.34 -16.83
N ALA A 134 2.41 -18.28 -16.89
CA ALA A 134 1.20 -18.23 -17.72
C ALA A 134 1.49 -18.06 -19.23
N GLY A 135 2.74 -17.76 -19.60
CA GLY A 135 3.20 -17.62 -20.98
C GLY A 135 3.45 -16.18 -21.45
N LEU A 136 3.37 -15.17 -20.57
CA LEU A 136 3.79 -13.81 -20.94
C LEU A 136 5.31 -13.66 -20.96
N SER A 137 5.79 -12.81 -21.86
CA SER A 137 7.21 -12.47 -21.94
C SER A 137 7.43 -11.08 -22.53
N GLY A 138 8.67 -10.60 -22.45
CA GLY A 138 9.11 -9.36 -23.10
C GLY A 138 8.33 -8.12 -22.66
N PRO A 139 8.12 -7.15 -23.57
CA PRO A 139 7.44 -5.89 -23.26
C PRO A 139 6.01 -6.07 -22.74
N VAL A 140 5.30 -7.13 -23.15
CA VAL A 140 3.92 -7.39 -22.72
C VAL A 140 3.88 -7.78 -21.24
N LEU A 141 4.83 -8.60 -20.78
CA LEU A 141 4.96 -8.95 -19.36
C LEU A 141 5.18 -7.70 -18.50
N LEU A 142 6.13 -6.84 -18.90
CA LEU A 142 6.40 -5.60 -18.18
C LEU A 142 5.17 -4.66 -18.15
N ALA A 143 4.47 -4.53 -19.29
CA ALA A 143 3.25 -3.75 -19.38
C ALA A 143 2.12 -4.30 -18.49
N ALA A 144 1.97 -5.63 -18.40
CA ALA A 144 0.98 -6.26 -17.53
C ALA A 144 1.28 -5.99 -16.05
N VAL A 145 2.54 -6.12 -15.62
CA VAL A 145 2.96 -5.78 -14.24
C VAL A 145 2.71 -4.30 -13.94
N GLY A 146 3.03 -3.42 -14.88
CA GLY A 146 2.77 -1.98 -14.78
C GLY A 146 1.27 -1.68 -14.67
N ALA A 147 0.43 -2.30 -15.49
CA ALA A 147 -1.02 -2.10 -15.48
C ALA A 147 -1.64 -2.53 -14.13
N LEU A 148 -1.27 -3.71 -13.62
CA LEU A 148 -1.72 -4.21 -12.32
C LEU A 148 -1.29 -3.27 -11.18
N SER A 149 -0.04 -2.79 -11.22
CA SER A 149 0.49 -1.88 -10.22
C SER A 149 -0.22 -0.52 -10.26
N SER A 150 -0.42 0.04 -11.45
CA SER A 150 -1.15 1.30 -11.64
C SER A 150 -2.60 1.19 -11.20
N TYR A 151 -3.26 0.07 -11.49
CA TYR A 151 -4.64 -0.19 -11.08
C TYR A 151 -4.78 -0.15 -9.56
N VAL A 152 -4.00 -0.96 -8.83
CA VAL A 152 -4.12 -1.02 -7.36
C VAL A 152 -3.72 0.29 -6.70
N ASN A 153 -2.64 0.94 -7.14
CA ASN A 153 -2.21 2.21 -6.54
C ASN A 153 -3.23 3.33 -6.80
N GLY A 154 -3.71 3.45 -8.05
CA GLY A 154 -4.68 4.50 -8.42
C GLY A 154 -6.04 4.31 -7.75
N PHE A 155 -6.53 3.07 -7.70
CA PHE A 155 -7.78 2.74 -7.02
C PHE A 155 -7.71 3.07 -5.54
N VAL A 156 -6.68 2.57 -4.84
CA VAL A 156 -6.57 2.73 -3.38
C VAL A 156 -6.22 4.16 -2.98
N ALA A 157 -5.43 4.88 -3.78
CA ALA A 157 -5.22 6.32 -3.55
C ALA A 157 -6.54 7.09 -3.60
N SER A 158 -7.40 6.80 -4.60
CA SER A 158 -8.71 7.45 -4.74
C SER A 158 -9.64 7.07 -3.59
N GLU A 159 -9.68 5.79 -3.22
CA GLU A 159 -10.44 5.28 -2.08
C GLU A 159 -10.01 5.94 -0.76
N ASN A 160 -8.71 6.03 -0.50
CA ASN A 160 -8.18 6.65 0.73
C ASN A 160 -8.53 8.14 0.80
N ILE A 161 -8.41 8.87 -0.32
CA ILE A 161 -8.81 10.29 -0.40
C ILE A 161 -10.31 10.45 -0.15
N TRP A 162 -11.12 9.53 -0.68
CA TRP A 162 -12.56 9.53 -0.46
C TRP A 162 -12.90 9.33 1.02
N TRP A 163 -12.39 8.27 1.66
CA TRP A 163 -12.67 7.97 3.07
C TRP A 163 -12.07 8.98 4.06
N ALA A 164 -11.03 9.72 3.66
CA ALA A 164 -10.53 10.85 4.44
C ALA A 164 -11.58 11.99 4.56
N LYS A 165 -12.44 12.15 3.54
CA LYS A 165 -13.49 13.19 3.48
C LYS A 165 -14.84 12.66 3.93
N VAL A 166 -15.26 11.51 3.41
CA VAL A 166 -16.57 10.90 3.67
C VAL A 166 -16.37 9.80 4.69
N ARG A 167 -16.61 10.08 5.98
CA ARG A 167 -16.12 9.23 7.08
C ARG A 167 -17.04 8.08 7.48
N THR A 168 -18.23 7.95 6.88
CA THR A 168 -19.20 6.90 7.24
C THR A 168 -19.85 6.31 5.99
N PRO A 169 -20.22 5.01 6.01
CA PRO A 169 -20.97 4.39 4.91
C PRO A 169 -22.30 5.09 4.61
N ALA A 170 -22.96 5.64 5.63
CA ALA A 170 -24.20 6.39 5.44
C ALA A 170 -23.98 7.70 4.66
N ALA A 171 -22.91 8.45 4.99
CA ALA A 171 -22.57 9.67 4.27
C ALA A 171 -22.13 9.39 2.83
N ASP A 172 -21.50 8.24 2.60
CA ASP A 172 -21.11 7.74 1.28
C ASP A 172 -22.33 7.38 0.42
N ALA A 173 -23.30 6.65 0.98
CA ALA A 173 -24.57 6.37 0.31
C ALA A 173 -25.34 7.65 -0.04
N GLU A 174 -25.48 8.58 0.91
CA GLU A 174 -26.14 9.89 0.67
C GLU A 174 -25.42 10.68 -0.43
N MET A 175 -24.08 10.67 -0.44
CA MET A 175 -23.30 11.34 -1.48
C MET A 175 -23.55 10.71 -2.86
N ARG A 176 -23.59 9.38 -2.97
CA ARG A 176 -23.90 8.69 -4.23
C ARG A 176 -25.30 9.02 -4.73
N GLU A 177 -26.30 9.02 -3.86
CA GLU A 177 -27.68 9.41 -4.22
C GLU A 177 -27.72 10.84 -4.78
N ARG A 178 -27.02 11.79 -4.15
CA ARG A 178 -26.91 13.16 -4.66
C ARG A 178 -26.22 13.24 -6.01
N VAL A 179 -25.17 12.44 -6.23
CA VAL A 179 -24.47 12.37 -7.52
C VAL A 179 -25.41 11.84 -8.60
N VAL A 180 -26.12 10.74 -8.36
CA VAL A 180 -27.08 10.17 -9.33
C VAL A 180 -28.16 11.21 -9.67
N ALA A 181 -28.77 11.82 -8.67
CA ALA A 181 -29.78 12.86 -8.89
C ALA A 181 -29.23 14.06 -9.69
N HIS A 182 -28.00 14.46 -9.42
CA HIS A 182 -27.35 15.54 -10.17
C HIS A 182 -27.05 15.15 -11.62
N LEU A 183 -26.56 13.94 -11.86
CA LEU A 183 -26.27 13.43 -13.21
C LEU A 183 -27.54 13.39 -14.05
N ASP A 184 -28.63 12.82 -13.52
CA ASP A 184 -29.91 12.72 -14.23
C ASP A 184 -30.52 14.10 -14.56
N GLN A 185 -30.22 15.12 -13.76
CA GLN A 185 -30.65 16.51 -14.02
C GLN A 185 -29.88 17.20 -15.15
N HIS A 186 -28.62 16.82 -15.40
CA HIS A 186 -27.72 17.58 -16.29
C HIS A 186 -27.35 16.82 -17.57
N VAL A 187 -27.27 15.49 -17.50
CA VAL A 187 -26.94 14.63 -18.63
C VAL A 187 -27.93 13.48 -18.66
N SER A 188 -28.88 13.56 -19.58
CA SER A 188 -29.90 12.51 -19.76
C SER A 188 -29.26 11.13 -19.82
N ASP A 189 -29.89 10.18 -19.14
CA ASP A 189 -29.50 8.76 -19.06
C ASP A 189 -28.17 8.44 -18.37
N LEU A 190 -27.35 9.44 -17.97
CA LEU A 190 -26.03 9.15 -17.42
C LEU A 190 -26.10 8.48 -16.04
N GLY A 191 -27.01 8.89 -15.14
CA GLY A 191 -27.19 8.20 -13.86
C GLY A 191 -27.65 6.76 -14.05
N ARG A 192 -28.61 6.54 -14.97
CA ARG A 192 -29.08 5.20 -15.36
C ARG A 192 -28.00 4.30 -15.95
N ILE A 193 -27.12 4.85 -16.80
CA ILE A 193 -26.03 4.10 -17.45
C ILE A 193 -24.91 3.81 -16.44
N ALA A 194 -24.54 4.79 -15.63
CA ALA A 194 -23.41 4.69 -14.72
C ALA A 194 -23.71 3.84 -13.47
N GLN A 195 -24.98 3.73 -13.06
CA GLN A 195 -25.41 2.92 -11.90
C GLN A 195 -24.51 3.10 -10.66
N VAL A 196 -24.23 4.37 -10.34
CA VAL A 196 -23.26 4.78 -9.30
C VAL A 196 -23.74 4.38 -7.89
N ASP A 197 -25.00 3.98 -7.74
CA ASP A 197 -25.63 3.51 -6.51
C ASP A 197 -25.19 2.09 -6.09
N ASN A 198 -24.80 1.22 -7.03
CA ASN A 198 -24.39 -0.18 -6.78
C ASN A 198 -22.90 -0.37 -6.46
N ALA A 199 -22.20 0.70 -6.08
CA ALA A 199 -20.75 0.80 -6.16
C ALA A 199 -20.07 0.85 -4.79
N ASP A 200 -20.04 -0.25 -4.04
CA ASP A 200 -19.09 -0.31 -2.91
C ASP A 200 -17.65 -0.49 -3.42
N PHE A 201 -16.67 0.01 -2.68
CA PHE A 201 -15.27 -0.05 -3.12
C PHE A 201 -14.76 -1.48 -3.26
N ASP A 202 -15.30 -2.43 -2.47
CA ASP A 202 -14.87 -3.83 -2.51
C ASP A 202 -15.28 -4.50 -3.82
N GLY A 203 -16.55 -4.38 -4.22
CA GLY A 203 -17.04 -4.90 -5.49
C GLY A 203 -16.39 -4.21 -6.69
N GLN A 204 -16.28 -2.87 -6.66
CA GLN A 204 -15.64 -2.13 -7.74
C GLN A 204 -14.16 -2.47 -7.93
N PHE A 205 -13.44 -2.73 -6.84
CA PHE A 205 -12.05 -3.15 -6.92
C PHE A 205 -11.89 -4.51 -7.60
N LEU A 206 -12.74 -5.47 -7.25
CA LEU A 206 -12.67 -6.80 -7.84
C LEU A 206 -13.12 -6.79 -9.31
N LEU A 207 -14.21 -6.11 -9.64
CA LEU A 207 -14.69 -5.97 -11.01
C LEU A 207 -13.67 -5.27 -11.91
N GLY A 208 -13.08 -4.17 -11.45
CA GLY A 208 -12.04 -3.48 -12.22
C GLY A 208 -10.76 -4.31 -12.37
N LEU A 209 -10.39 -5.07 -11.33
CA LEU A 209 -9.27 -6.00 -11.42
C LEU A 209 -9.55 -7.12 -12.44
N ASP A 210 -10.76 -7.67 -12.44
CA ASP A 210 -11.16 -8.69 -13.41
C ASP A 210 -11.06 -8.18 -14.85
N LEU A 211 -11.50 -6.94 -15.12
CA LEU A 211 -11.35 -6.32 -16.44
C LEU A 211 -9.88 -6.22 -16.88
N VAL A 212 -8.97 -5.85 -15.96
CA VAL A 212 -7.53 -5.78 -16.24
C VAL A 212 -6.98 -7.19 -16.52
N LEU A 213 -7.34 -8.18 -15.69
CA LEU A 213 -6.88 -9.56 -15.83
C LEU A 213 -7.42 -10.22 -17.10
N ASP A 214 -8.64 -9.90 -17.52
CA ASP A 214 -9.22 -10.38 -18.78
C ASP A 214 -8.46 -9.80 -19.97
N GLY A 215 -8.15 -8.50 -19.93
CA GLY A 215 -7.27 -7.86 -20.91
C GLY A 215 -5.91 -8.54 -21.01
N ILE A 216 -5.30 -8.92 -19.88
CA ILE A 216 -4.05 -9.68 -19.85
C ILE A 216 -4.24 -11.09 -20.43
N THR A 217 -5.35 -11.76 -20.11
CA THR A 217 -5.67 -13.11 -20.60
C THR A 217 -5.71 -13.16 -22.13
N THR A 218 -6.21 -12.11 -22.79
CA THR A 218 -6.21 -12.02 -24.27
C THR A 218 -4.81 -12.00 -24.90
N ARG A 219 -3.76 -11.77 -24.11
CA ARG A 219 -2.35 -11.73 -24.56
C ARG A 219 -1.59 -13.02 -24.27
N LEU A 220 -2.21 -13.96 -23.55
CA LEU A 220 -1.61 -15.26 -23.30
C LEU A 220 -1.63 -16.10 -24.59
N PRO A 221 -0.63 -16.99 -24.77
CA PRO A 221 -0.72 -17.98 -25.84
C PRO A 221 -1.99 -18.82 -25.65
N PRO A 222 -2.61 -19.30 -26.74
CA PRO A 222 -3.73 -20.22 -26.64
C PRO A 222 -3.29 -21.44 -25.81
N ALA A 223 -4.18 -21.92 -24.93
CA ALA A 223 -3.93 -23.15 -24.21
C ALA A 223 -3.56 -24.27 -25.21
N PRO A 224 -2.55 -25.11 -24.91
CA PRO A 224 -2.26 -26.25 -25.75
C PRO A 224 -3.56 -27.04 -25.96
N ARG A 225 -3.90 -27.31 -27.21
CA ARG A 225 -4.99 -28.23 -27.52
C ARG A 225 -4.48 -29.63 -27.19
N ASP A 226 -5.06 -30.25 -26.18
CA ASP A 226 -4.90 -31.68 -25.91
C ASP A 226 -5.40 -32.52 -27.09
#